data_AF-A0A9E0MJJ2-F1
#
_entry.id   AF-A0A9E0MJJ2-F1
#
_cell.length_a   1.000
_cell.length_b   1.000
_cell.length_c   1.000
_cell.angle_alpha   90.00
_cell.angle_beta   90.00
_cell.angle_gamma   90.00
#
_symmetry.space_group_name_H-M   'P 1'
#
loop_
_entity.id
_entity.type
_entity.pdbx_description
1 polymer ?
#
loop_
_entity_poly.entity_id
_entity_poly.type
_entity_poly.pdbx_seq_one_letter_code
_entity_poly.pdbx_strand_id
1 'polypeptide(L)'
;MRTSSSLSLAVAAAALAVAGSAHAVPETLGLSARIVDGGTPVTGPQTIVVRIHDQASGGTPVWTESVTATAADGLVHLTLGATSPLTDAVIDGGPLWVELQVGSTVLAPRLAVTSAPYALRAGVAEDAERLAGQPATAFAAAAHGHAGTYLPVGAALACTGTAKVIGLDGATGSVVCGPDAVGPSYTAGLGLTMPTATSFAVNFGTSGTATAVARADHNHAGVYLPVGTTLACPAGQYATGLQPSGSVSCAAAPAADITDVTAGAGLTGGGSSGAVALAVAFGASGTATTVARSDHSHPATCPVGYTTHAAAGATSSLCSKRVAAPNITWNNAATACYANHNGGHLCSYNELRIAATVSPTQVLSVGFWMGDRVADDWVLRVNGSDANNFDEAIEIVATPVVTGGYYCCQRAQ
;
A
#
# COMPACT_ATOMS: atom_id res chain seq x y z
N MET A 1 -14.63 27.64 -64.28
CA MET A 1 -15.84 28.06 -63.52
C MET A 1 -16.09 27.05 -62.41
N ARG A 2 -16.27 27.56 -61.19
CA ARG A 2 -16.90 26.94 -60.00
C ARG A 2 -16.10 25.92 -59.18
N THR A 3 -15.32 26.50 -58.28
CA THR A 3 -15.23 26.25 -56.82
C THR A 3 -16.37 25.43 -56.19
N SER A 4 -16.06 24.54 -55.23
CA SER A 4 -16.37 24.67 -53.77
C SER A 4 -16.22 23.35 -52.98
N SER A 5 -15.57 23.47 -51.82
CA SER A 5 -15.82 22.81 -50.51
C SER A 5 -15.90 21.29 -50.33
N SER A 6 -15.07 20.75 -49.42
CA SER A 6 -15.54 20.23 -48.12
C SER A 6 -14.43 20.30 -47.06
N LEU A 7 -14.66 21.15 -46.06
CA LEU A 7 -13.97 21.23 -44.77
C LEU A 7 -13.96 19.86 -44.07
N SER A 8 -12.80 19.42 -43.57
CA SER A 8 -12.72 18.37 -42.55
C SER A 8 -12.01 18.91 -41.31
N LEU A 9 -12.83 19.35 -40.36
CA LEU A 9 -12.68 19.19 -38.92
C LEU A 9 -11.24 19.12 -38.35
N ALA A 10 -10.65 20.28 -38.05
CA ALA A 10 -9.55 20.40 -37.10
C ALA A 10 -10.01 21.29 -35.93
N VAL A 11 -10.83 20.71 -35.06
CA VAL A 11 -11.16 21.28 -33.74
C VAL A 11 -10.62 20.29 -32.71
N ALA A 12 -9.59 20.73 -31.97
CA ALA A 12 -9.18 20.31 -30.61
C ALA A 12 -7.65 20.20 -30.51
N ALA A 13 -7.00 21.30 -30.12
CA ALA A 13 -5.83 21.32 -29.22
C ALA A 13 -5.26 22.74 -29.09
N ALA A 14 -6.07 23.70 -28.66
CA ALA A 14 -5.54 24.89 -27.99
C ALA A 14 -5.82 24.70 -26.50
N ALA A 15 -5.11 23.74 -25.88
CA ALA A 15 -5.03 23.67 -24.44
C ALA A 15 -4.31 24.94 -23.98
N LEU A 16 -5.09 25.81 -23.35
CA LEU A 16 -4.65 27.02 -22.68
C LEU A 16 -3.60 26.60 -21.63
N ALA A 17 -2.32 26.69 -21.97
CA ALA A 17 -1.24 26.63 -20.99
C ALA A 17 -1.29 27.95 -20.20
N VAL A 18 -2.17 28.00 -19.20
CA VAL A 18 -2.00 28.93 -18.09
C VAL A 18 -0.75 28.45 -17.36
N ALA A 19 0.41 28.92 -17.80
CA ALA A 19 1.62 28.87 -17.00
C ALA A 19 1.31 29.73 -15.76
N GLY A 20 0.81 29.07 -14.71
CA GLY A 20 0.79 29.68 -13.40
C GLY A 20 2.22 30.12 -13.11
N SER A 21 2.43 31.41 -12.92
CA SER A 21 3.67 31.91 -12.35
C SER A 21 3.86 31.19 -11.03
N ALA A 22 4.78 30.22 -11.00
CA ALA A 22 5.23 29.62 -9.78
C ALA A 22 5.86 30.75 -8.97
N HIS A 23 5.15 31.23 -7.95
CA HIS A 23 5.75 32.11 -6.97
C HIS A 23 6.87 31.32 -6.31
N ALA A 24 8.09 31.87 -6.34
CA ALA A 24 9.21 31.31 -5.59
C ALA A 24 8.77 31.13 -4.13
N VAL A 25 9.10 29.98 -3.53
CA VAL A 25 8.90 29.77 -2.11
C VAL A 25 9.70 30.86 -1.38
N PRO A 26 9.09 31.62 -0.44
CA PRO A 26 9.82 32.66 0.27
C PRO A 26 11.06 32.07 0.96
N GLU A 27 12.24 32.65 0.69
CA GLU A 27 13.54 32.28 1.32
C GLU A 27 13.66 32.83 2.75
N THR A 28 12.54 32.83 3.48
CA THR A 28 12.40 33.41 4.82
C THR A 28 11.88 32.39 5.81
N LEU A 29 12.39 32.44 7.05
CA LEU A 29 11.99 31.54 8.14
C LEU A 29 11.43 32.34 9.33
N GLY A 30 10.28 31.91 9.84
CA GLY A 30 9.73 32.45 11.09
C GLY A 30 10.36 31.81 12.32
N LEU A 31 10.81 32.62 13.28
CA LEU A 31 11.31 32.17 14.59
C LEU A 31 10.63 32.96 15.71
N SER A 32 10.10 32.27 16.71
CA SER A 32 9.53 32.89 17.91
C SER A 32 10.34 32.49 19.13
N ALA A 33 10.61 33.44 20.02
CA ALA A 33 11.38 33.21 21.23
C ALA A 33 10.87 34.08 22.38
N ARG A 34 11.13 33.67 23.62
CA ARG A 34 10.92 34.50 24.81
C ARG A 34 12.25 34.85 25.45
N ILE A 35 12.54 36.14 25.56
CA ILE A 35 13.75 36.70 26.14
C ILE A 35 13.47 37.08 27.59
N VAL A 36 14.27 36.55 28.49
CA VAL A 36 14.23 36.85 29.92
C VAL A 36 15.63 37.27 30.39
N ASP A 37 15.68 38.23 31.30
CA ASP A 37 16.90 38.67 31.99
C ASP A 37 16.72 38.50 33.50
N GLY A 38 17.57 37.69 34.13
CA GLY A 38 17.43 37.35 35.55
C GLY A 38 16.07 36.73 35.92
N GLY A 39 15.40 36.06 34.98
CA GLY A 39 14.04 35.51 35.15
C GLY A 39 12.91 36.51 34.88
N THR A 40 13.22 37.78 34.59
CA THR A 40 12.23 38.81 34.26
C THR A 40 12.08 38.96 32.75
N PRO A 41 10.86 38.92 32.19
CA PRO A 41 10.66 39.12 30.75
C PRO A 41 11.04 40.53 30.30
N VAL A 42 11.79 40.63 29.20
CA VAL A 42 12.25 41.92 28.66
C VAL A 42 11.13 42.57 27.82
N THR A 43 11.00 43.91 27.88
CA THR A 43 10.07 44.68 27.03
C THR A 43 10.81 45.77 26.28
N GLY A 44 10.49 45.97 25.00
CA GLY A 44 11.10 46.99 24.14
C GLY A 44 12.00 46.41 23.05
N PRO A 45 12.64 47.27 22.23
CA PRO A 45 13.42 46.85 21.07
C PRO A 45 14.65 46.04 21.48
N GLN A 46 14.85 44.89 20.84
CA GLN A 46 15.98 43.99 21.01
C GLN A 46 16.69 43.81 19.67
N THR A 47 18.02 43.89 19.69
CA THR A 47 18.86 43.49 18.55
C THR A 47 19.34 42.07 18.80
N ILE A 48 19.01 41.17 17.88
CA ILE A 48 19.26 39.75 17.99
C ILE A 48 20.10 39.33 16.79
N VAL A 49 21.29 38.81 17.05
CA VAL A 49 22.10 38.18 16.00
C VAL A 49 21.77 36.70 15.99
N VAL A 50 21.33 36.22 14.83
CA VAL A 50 20.97 34.82 14.60
C VAL A 50 22.02 34.19 13.71
N ARG A 51 22.53 33.03 14.11
CA ARG A 51 23.44 32.23 13.31
C ARG A 51 22.90 30.84 13.09
N ILE A 52 23.14 30.28 11.92
CA ILE A 52 22.84 28.88 11.61
C ILE A 52 24.16 28.15 11.46
N HIS A 53 24.24 26.96 12.06
CA HIS A 53 25.39 26.07 12.02
C HIS A 53 24.99 24.69 11.53
N ASP A 54 25.92 23.99 10.90
CA ASP A 54 25.84 22.57 10.51
C ASP A 54 26.29 21.62 11.65
N GLN A 55 26.58 22.18 12.84
CA GLN A 55 27.02 21.44 14.02
C GLN A 55 26.34 21.99 15.30
N ALA A 56 26.03 21.09 16.25
CA ALA A 56 25.40 21.42 17.52
C ALA A 56 26.24 22.33 18.44
N SER A 57 27.57 22.29 18.29
CA SER A 57 28.53 23.10 19.06
C SER A 57 29.81 23.28 18.26
N GLY A 58 30.50 24.42 18.42
CA GLY A 58 31.70 24.73 17.63
C GLY A 58 31.35 25.07 16.17
N GLY A 59 32.32 24.94 15.28
CA GLY A 59 32.16 25.22 13.85
C GLY A 59 31.98 26.71 13.51
N THR A 60 32.13 27.03 12.22
CA THR A 60 31.78 28.35 11.67
C THR A 60 30.29 28.39 11.30
N PRO A 61 29.60 29.53 11.43
CA PRO A 61 28.23 29.63 10.97
C PRO A 61 28.16 29.52 9.44
N VAL A 62 27.21 28.74 8.93
CA VAL A 62 26.90 28.65 7.50
C VAL A 62 26.05 29.83 7.03
N TRP A 63 25.37 30.51 7.97
CA TRP A 63 24.58 31.70 7.71
C TRP A 63 24.48 32.59 8.96
N THR A 64 24.34 33.90 8.77
CA THR A 64 24.22 34.87 9.87
C THR A 64 23.37 36.06 9.45
N GLU A 65 22.48 36.52 10.33
CA GLU A 65 21.70 37.73 10.15
C GLU A 65 21.52 38.47 11.49
N SER A 66 21.45 39.79 11.45
CA SER A 66 21.13 40.63 12.61
C SER A 66 19.77 41.25 12.42
N VAL A 67 18.83 40.93 13.31
CA VAL A 67 17.43 41.36 13.23
C VAL A 67 17.07 42.18 14.48
N THR A 68 16.33 43.26 14.28
CA THR A 68 15.74 44.04 15.37
C THR A 68 14.27 43.71 15.53
N ALA A 69 13.83 43.33 16.73
CA ALA A 69 12.43 43.06 17.04
C ALA A 69 12.04 43.65 18.38
N THR A 70 10.78 44.05 18.53
CA THR A 70 10.25 44.60 19.78
C THR A 70 9.71 43.48 20.65
N ALA A 71 10.30 43.26 21.82
CA ALA A 71 9.83 42.30 22.80
C ALA A 71 8.60 42.85 23.55
N ALA A 72 7.57 42.01 23.70
CA ALA A 72 6.41 42.28 24.53
C ALA A 72 6.24 41.12 25.53
N ASP A 73 6.37 41.39 26.83
CA ASP A 73 6.47 40.37 27.88
C ASP A 73 7.50 39.25 27.55
N GLY A 74 8.65 39.68 27.04
CA GLY A 74 9.74 38.82 26.59
C GLY A 74 9.51 38.18 25.22
N LEU A 75 8.28 38.13 24.68
CA LEU A 75 8.01 37.45 23.42
C LEU A 75 8.49 38.28 22.22
N VAL A 76 9.22 37.64 21.31
CA VAL A 76 9.65 38.20 20.02
C VAL A 76 9.28 37.25 18.89
N HIS A 77 8.94 37.81 17.74
CA HIS A 77 8.75 37.12 16.47
C HIS A 77 9.73 37.69 15.45
N LEU A 78 10.53 36.82 14.84
CA LEU A 78 11.56 37.16 13.86
C LEU A 78 11.19 36.55 12.52
N THR A 79 11.38 37.33 11.45
CA THR A 79 11.41 36.83 10.08
C THR A 79 12.86 36.87 9.62
N LEU A 80 13.48 35.69 9.59
CA LEU A 80 14.85 35.48 9.12
C LEU A 80 14.84 35.36 7.60
N GLY A 81 15.94 35.71 6.94
CA GLY A 81 16.08 35.62 5.49
C GLY A 81 15.72 36.90 4.73
N ALA A 82 15.27 37.95 5.42
CA ALA A 82 14.81 39.18 4.77
C ALA A 82 15.97 40.01 4.20
N THR A 83 17.13 40.02 4.87
CA THR A 83 18.33 40.75 4.43
C THR A 83 19.42 39.82 3.91
N SER A 84 19.49 38.59 4.42
CA SER A 84 20.38 37.53 3.96
C SER A 84 19.54 36.30 3.61
N PRO A 85 19.09 36.12 2.36
CA PRO A 85 18.15 35.07 2.01
C PRO A 85 18.61 33.66 2.38
N LEU A 86 17.68 32.82 2.85
CA LEU A 86 17.93 31.41 3.19
C LEU A 86 17.79 30.54 1.93
N THR A 87 18.82 30.58 1.10
CA THR A 87 18.90 29.79 -0.14
C THR A 87 19.02 28.28 0.12
N ASP A 88 18.85 27.49 -0.94
CA ASP A 88 19.06 26.03 -0.95
C ASP A 88 20.47 25.61 -0.52
N ALA A 89 21.48 26.47 -0.70
CA ALA A 89 22.83 26.23 -0.21
C ALA A 89 22.96 26.27 1.33
N VAL A 90 22.04 26.96 2.02
CA VAL A 90 21.98 27.02 3.48
C VAL A 90 21.04 25.96 4.03
N ILE A 91 19.90 25.73 3.37
CA ILE A 91 18.90 24.72 3.72
C ILE A 91 18.99 23.58 2.70
N ASP A 92 20.09 22.82 2.77
CA ASP A 92 20.43 21.74 1.84
C ASP A 92 19.83 20.37 2.23
N GLY A 93 19.02 20.33 3.29
CA GLY A 93 18.44 19.11 3.87
C GLY A 93 19.30 18.47 4.96
N GLY A 94 20.51 19.00 5.21
CA GLY A 94 21.36 18.60 6.33
C GLY A 94 20.82 19.07 7.70
N PRO A 95 21.33 18.50 8.80
CA PRO A 95 20.95 18.94 10.14
C PRO A 95 21.51 20.34 10.42
N LEU A 96 20.65 21.23 10.95
CA LEU A 96 20.99 22.62 11.24
C LEU A 96 20.67 22.98 12.70
N TRP A 97 21.45 23.91 13.25
CA TRP A 97 21.28 24.44 14.60
C TRP A 97 21.30 25.97 14.62
N VAL A 98 20.32 26.56 15.30
CA VAL A 98 20.17 28.01 15.48
C VAL A 98 20.86 28.44 16.77
N GLU A 99 21.80 29.38 16.64
CA GLU A 99 22.42 30.11 17.74
C GLU A 99 21.81 31.52 17.81
N LEU A 100 21.43 31.94 19.02
CA LEU A 100 20.88 33.26 19.27
C LEU A 100 21.85 34.05 20.14
N GLN A 101 22.12 35.29 19.75
CA GLN A 101 22.86 36.24 20.55
C GLN A 101 22.03 37.49 20.77
N VAL A 102 21.79 37.85 22.04
CA VAL A 102 21.06 39.05 22.44
C VAL A 102 22.05 40.01 23.08
N GLY A 103 22.27 41.17 22.46
CA GLY A 103 23.35 42.07 22.85
C GLY A 103 24.73 41.38 22.76
N SER A 104 25.45 41.30 23.88
CA SER A 104 26.75 40.61 23.96
C SER A 104 26.66 39.14 24.38
N THR A 105 25.47 38.64 24.74
CA THR A 105 25.30 37.31 25.33
C THR A 105 24.89 36.31 24.26
N VAL A 106 25.71 35.28 24.06
CA VAL A 106 25.38 34.11 23.21
C VAL A 106 24.61 33.10 24.06
N LEU A 107 23.44 32.69 23.60
CA LEU A 107 22.56 31.74 24.27
C LEU A 107 22.94 30.31 23.89
N ALA A 108 22.97 29.42 24.88
CA ALA A 108 23.26 27.99 24.73
C ALA A 108 22.23 27.14 25.50
N PRO A 109 21.94 25.90 25.05
CA PRO A 109 22.45 25.26 23.84
C PRO A 109 21.83 25.83 22.55
N ARG A 110 22.44 25.54 21.39
CA ARG A 110 21.83 25.86 20.09
C ARG A 110 20.55 25.06 19.90
N LEU A 111 19.55 25.66 19.26
CA LEU A 111 18.27 25.02 18.98
C LEU A 111 18.36 24.22 17.68
N ALA A 112 18.10 22.91 17.71
CA ALA A 112 18.05 22.10 16.49
C ALA A 112 16.85 22.53 15.62
N VAL A 113 17.08 22.67 14.31
CA VAL A 113 16.01 22.89 13.33
C VAL A 113 15.35 21.56 13.03
N THR A 114 14.04 21.49 13.26
CA THR A 114 13.24 20.28 13.04
C THR A 114 12.16 20.52 12.00
N SER A 115 11.81 19.48 11.24
CA SER A 115 10.74 19.55 10.24
C SER A 115 9.36 19.76 10.88
N ALA A 116 8.51 20.52 10.20
CA ALA A 116 7.08 20.54 10.49
C ALA A 116 6.44 19.20 10.06
N PRO A 117 5.38 18.71 10.74
CA PRO A 117 4.78 17.41 10.43
C PRO A 117 4.38 17.21 8.97
N TYR A 118 3.81 18.24 8.33
CA TYR A 118 3.45 18.19 6.92
C TYR A 118 4.64 18.40 5.97
N ALA A 119 5.70 19.09 6.42
CA ALA A 119 6.93 19.23 5.64
C ALA A 119 7.70 17.91 5.52
N LEU A 120 7.56 16.98 6.47
CA LEU A 120 8.11 15.62 6.33
C LEU A 120 7.60 14.90 5.07
N ARG A 121 6.38 15.21 4.62
CA ARG A 121 5.81 14.63 3.39
C ARG A 121 6.39 15.25 2.12
N ALA A 122 6.99 16.45 2.21
CA ALA A 122 7.61 17.10 1.08
C ALA A 122 8.89 16.39 0.61
N GLY A 123 9.51 15.52 1.43
CA GLY A 123 10.60 14.65 0.98
C GLY A 123 10.20 13.71 -0.16
N VAL A 124 8.91 13.38 -0.29
CA VAL A 124 8.40 12.63 -1.47
C VAL A 124 8.52 13.44 -2.77
N ALA A 125 8.63 14.77 -2.68
CA ALA A 125 8.88 15.63 -3.84
C ALA A 125 10.35 15.62 -4.29
N GLU A 126 11.30 15.10 -3.49
CA GLU A 126 12.68 14.87 -3.95
C GLU A 126 12.72 13.84 -5.09
N ASP A 127 11.73 12.95 -5.15
CA ASP A 127 11.55 12.02 -6.27
C ASP A 127 11.05 12.71 -7.56
N ALA A 128 10.68 14.00 -7.54
CA ALA A 128 10.22 14.71 -8.74
C ALA A 128 11.29 14.82 -9.83
N GLU A 129 12.57 14.75 -9.47
CA GLU A 129 13.69 14.70 -10.41
C GLU A 129 13.96 13.29 -10.96
N ARG A 130 13.23 12.28 -10.45
CA ARG A 130 13.42 10.87 -10.79
C ARG A 130 12.21 10.34 -11.56
N LEU A 131 12.45 9.67 -12.67
CA LEU A 131 11.41 8.91 -13.36
C LEU A 131 11.53 7.45 -12.93
N ALA A 132 10.51 6.93 -12.24
CA ALA A 132 10.52 5.57 -11.67
C ALA A 132 11.77 5.28 -10.78
N GLY A 133 12.20 6.29 -10.00
CA GLY A 133 13.35 6.17 -9.10
C GLY A 133 14.73 6.29 -9.77
N GLN A 134 14.78 6.50 -11.08
CA GLN A 134 16.02 6.68 -11.82
C GLN A 134 16.23 8.14 -12.23
N PRO A 135 17.47 8.67 -12.19
CA PRO A 135 17.75 10.03 -12.67
C PRO A 135 17.47 10.13 -14.17
N ALA A 136 17.23 11.34 -14.67
CA ALA A 136 16.97 11.58 -16.10
C ALA A 136 18.06 10.99 -17.03
N THR A 137 19.32 10.93 -16.56
CA THR A 137 20.45 10.34 -17.30
C THR A 137 20.36 8.83 -17.50
N ALA A 138 19.48 8.13 -16.78
CA ALA A 138 19.24 6.70 -16.95
C ALA A 138 18.34 6.37 -18.14
N PHE A 139 17.70 7.38 -18.74
CA PHE A 139 16.78 7.21 -19.87
C PHE A 139 17.40 7.76 -21.16
N ALA A 140 17.14 7.09 -22.26
CA ALA A 140 17.50 7.60 -23.57
C ALA A 140 16.52 8.71 -23.99
N ALA A 141 17.05 9.80 -24.54
CA ALA A 141 16.21 10.82 -25.15
C ALA A 141 15.39 10.24 -26.32
N ALA A 142 14.21 10.81 -26.60
CA ALA A 142 13.35 10.40 -27.71
C ALA A 142 14.10 10.39 -29.07
N ALA A 143 15.09 11.27 -29.21
CA ALA A 143 16.13 11.15 -30.23
C ALA A 143 17.44 10.69 -29.56
N HIS A 144 17.78 9.42 -29.74
CA HIS A 144 19.11 8.90 -29.39
C HIS A 144 19.66 8.13 -30.58
N GLY A 145 20.98 8.17 -30.74
CA GLY A 145 21.66 7.34 -31.73
C GLY A 145 21.83 5.94 -31.17
N HIS A 146 21.44 4.92 -31.94
CA HIS A 146 21.92 3.58 -31.69
C HIS A 146 23.32 3.46 -32.27
N ALA A 147 24.28 2.94 -31.50
CA ALA A 147 25.60 2.56 -32.00
C ALA A 147 25.55 1.28 -32.89
N GLY A 148 24.41 1.03 -33.54
CA GLY A 148 24.32 0.04 -34.61
C GLY A 148 24.85 0.67 -35.87
N THR A 149 25.78 -0.01 -36.54
CA THR A 149 26.18 0.32 -37.91
C THR A 149 24.92 0.24 -38.77
N TYR A 150 24.32 1.39 -39.09
CA TYR A 150 23.28 1.46 -40.10
C TYR A 150 23.88 0.88 -41.38
N LEU A 151 23.31 -0.19 -41.91
CA LEU A 151 23.75 -0.79 -43.16
C LEU A 151 23.70 0.33 -44.22
N PRO A 152 24.82 0.71 -44.86
CA PRO A 152 24.78 1.74 -45.88
C PRO A 152 23.80 1.28 -46.95
N VAL A 153 22.79 2.10 -47.25
CA VAL A 153 21.89 1.81 -48.37
C VAL A 153 22.69 2.03 -49.64
N GLY A 154 23.43 1.00 -50.05
CA GLY A 154 24.07 0.96 -51.36
C GLY A 154 23.03 1.05 -52.47
N ALA A 155 23.41 1.56 -53.64
CA ALA A 155 22.49 1.77 -54.75
C ALA A 155 21.84 0.47 -55.28
N ALA A 156 22.45 -0.70 -55.01
CA ALA A 156 21.89 -2.00 -55.34
C ALA A 156 21.43 -2.75 -54.09
N LEU A 157 20.11 -2.88 -53.92
CA LEU A 157 19.47 -3.58 -52.79
C LEU A 157 19.08 -5.03 -53.10
N ALA A 158 19.22 -5.49 -54.34
CA ALA A 158 18.84 -6.85 -54.75
C ALA A 158 19.65 -7.33 -55.96
N CYS A 159 19.78 -8.64 -56.08
CA CYS A 159 20.31 -9.29 -57.28
C CYS A 159 19.25 -9.39 -58.37
N THR A 160 19.67 -9.25 -59.62
CA THR A 160 18.79 -9.38 -60.79
C THR A 160 18.84 -10.81 -61.35
N GLY A 161 17.73 -11.30 -61.89
CA GLY A 161 17.65 -12.64 -62.48
C GLY A 161 17.66 -13.74 -61.42
N THR A 162 18.43 -14.81 -61.65
CA THR A 162 18.53 -15.97 -60.73
C THR A 162 19.76 -15.93 -59.82
N ALA A 163 20.52 -14.83 -59.84
CA ALA A 163 21.71 -14.68 -59.00
C ALA A 163 21.34 -14.58 -57.52
N LYS A 164 22.15 -15.18 -56.65
CA LYS A 164 21.98 -15.10 -55.19
C LYS A 164 22.86 -14.01 -54.58
N VAL A 165 22.40 -13.47 -53.45
CA VAL A 165 23.23 -12.60 -52.60
C VAL A 165 24.34 -13.46 -51.99
N ILE A 166 25.59 -13.09 -52.26
CA ILE A 166 26.77 -13.78 -51.73
C ILE A 166 27.55 -12.91 -50.72
N GLY A 167 27.15 -11.65 -50.54
CA GLY A 167 27.75 -10.75 -49.55
C GLY A 167 27.30 -9.32 -49.72
N LEU A 168 27.95 -8.43 -48.96
CA LEU A 168 27.83 -6.98 -49.07
C LEU A 168 29.20 -6.40 -49.40
N ASP A 169 29.22 -5.40 -50.27
CA ASP A 169 30.44 -4.70 -50.64
C ASP A 169 30.87 -3.79 -49.46
N GLY A 170 32.08 -4.01 -48.93
CA GLY A 170 32.55 -3.31 -47.74
C GLY A 170 32.82 -1.82 -47.93
N ALA A 171 32.89 -1.32 -49.17
CA ALA A 171 33.12 0.09 -49.48
C ALA A 171 31.82 0.87 -49.74
N THR A 172 30.81 0.20 -50.29
CA THR A 172 29.58 0.84 -50.78
C THR A 172 28.31 0.38 -50.07
N GLY A 173 28.36 -0.72 -49.30
CA GLY A 173 27.19 -1.33 -48.66
C GLY A 173 26.19 -1.97 -49.63
N SER A 174 26.51 -2.04 -50.93
CA SER A 174 25.64 -2.66 -51.94
C SER A 174 25.66 -4.19 -51.84
N VAL A 175 24.56 -4.82 -52.25
CA VAL A 175 24.45 -6.28 -52.38
C VAL A 175 25.43 -6.81 -53.46
N VAL A 176 26.25 -7.81 -53.11
CA VAL A 176 27.13 -8.52 -54.03
C VAL A 176 26.46 -9.80 -54.50
N CYS A 177 26.38 -9.99 -55.82
CA CYS A 177 25.65 -11.08 -56.46
C CYS A 177 26.60 -12.14 -57.04
N GLY A 178 26.26 -13.40 -56.86
CA GLY A 178 26.96 -14.54 -57.44
C GLY A 178 26.03 -15.44 -58.26
N PRO A 179 26.58 -16.24 -59.19
CA PRO A 179 25.78 -17.20 -59.94
C PRO A 179 25.09 -18.20 -59.01
N ASP A 180 23.93 -18.68 -59.43
CA ASP A 180 23.29 -19.79 -58.76
C ASP A 180 24.20 -21.03 -58.86
N ALA A 181 24.33 -21.76 -57.77
CA ALA A 181 25.19 -22.93 -57.77
C ALA A 181 24.43 -24.04 -58.53
N VAL A 182 24.86 -24.36 -59.75
CA VAL A 182 24.49 -25.63 -60.36
C VAL A 182 25.06 -26.74 -59.47
N GLY A 183 24.20 -27.28 -58.60
CA GLY A 183 24.54 -28.38 -57.71
C GLY A 183 25.06 -29.60 -58.49
N PRO A 184 25.79 -30.52 -57.83
CA PRO A 184 26.30 -31.70 -58.49
C PRO A 184 25.17 -32.49 -59.15
N SER A 185 25.43 -33.05 -60.34
CA SER A 185 24.47 -33.86 -61.10
C SER A 185 23.97 -35.02 -60.25
N TYR A 186 22.65 -35.12 -60.05
CA TYR A 186 22.05 -36.22 -59.31
C TYR A 186 22.16 -37.52 -60.11
N THR A 187 22.64 -38.60 -59.47
CA THR A 187 22.60 -39.95 -60.05
C THR A 187 21.46 -40.71 -59.40
N ALA A 188 20.57 -41.34 -60.19
CA ALA A 188 19.48 -42.12 -59.63
C ALA A 188 20.01 -43.40 -58.97
N GLY A 189 19.63 -43.62 -57.70
CA GLY A 189 19.92 -44.87 -56.99
C GLY A 189 19.05 -46.03 -57.47
N LEU A 190 19.30 -47.25 -56.95
CA LEU A 190 18.53 -48.44 -57.30
C LEU A 190 17.01 -48.21 -57.11
N GLY A 191 16.21 -48.59 -58.10
CA GLY A 191 14.75 -48.45 -58.07
C GLY A 191 14.20 -47.08 -58.52
N LEU A 192 15.07 -46.11 -58.81
CA LEU A 192 14.69 -44.81 -59.38
C LEU A 192 15.30 -44.63 -60.78
N THR A 193 14.59 -43.92 -61.64
CA THR A 193 15.09 -43.48 -62.95
C THR A 193 14.86 -41.99 -63.14
N MET A 194 15.74 -41.36 -63.92
CA MET A 194 15.67 -39.94 -64.29
C MET A 194 15.53 -39.84 -65.81
N PRO A 195 14.33 -40.05 -66.36
CA PRO A 195 14.14 -40.03 -67.81
C PRO A 195 14.35 -38.64 -68.42
N THR A 196 14.18 -37.57 -67.63
CA THR A 196 14.52 -36.18 -68.03
C THR A 196 15.15 -35.41 -66.86
N ALA A 197 15.72 -34.24 -67.14
CA ALA A 197 16.33 -33.36 -66.14
C ALA A 197 15.34 -32.79 -65.10
N THR A 198 14.02 -32.98 -65.29
CA THR A 198 12.97 -32.39 -64.44
C THR A 198 11.98 -33.42 -63.90
N SER A 199 12.23 -34.72 -64.08
CA SER A 199 11.31 -35.78 -63.64
C SER A 199 12.04 -36.98 -63.05
N PHE A 200 11.64 -37.37 -61.84
CA PHE A 200 12.00 -38.64 -61.22
C PHE A 200 10.86 -39.64 -61.46
N ALA A 201 11.21 -40.86 -61.88
CA ALA A 201 10.30 -41.98 -61.99
C ALA A 201 10.74 -43.14 -61.08
N VAL A 202 9.78 -43.92 -60.61
CA VAL A 202 10.02 -45.10 -59.78
C VAL A 202 9.93 -46.34 -60.67
N ASN A 203 10.93 -47.21 -60.59
CA ASN A 203 10.88 -48.52 -61.24
C ASN A 203 10.32 -49.55 -60.26
N PHE A 204 9.08 -49.97 -60.46
CA PHE A 204 8.42 -50.92 -59.56
C PHE A 204 8.91 -52.36 -59.78
N GLY A 205 9.17 -53.08 -58.68
CA GLY A 205 9.50 -54.51 -58.73
C GLY A 205 8.28 -55.41 -58.99
N THR A 206 8.55 -56.66 -59.40
CA THR A 206 7.58 -57.75 -59.34
C THR A 206 7.52 -58.35 -57.92
N SER A 207 6.57 -59.27 -57.67
CA SER A 207 6.55 -60.05 -56.43
C SER A 207 7.85 -60.86 -56.25
N GLY A 208 8.38 -60.90 -55.03
CA GLY A 208 9.60 -61.63 -54.68
C GLY A 208 10.66 -60.79 -53.95
N THR A 209 11.91 -61.25 -53.93
CA THR A 209 13.05 -60.64 -53.22
C THR A 209 13.72 -59.49 -53.99
N ALA A 210 13.00 -58.83 -54.89
CA ALA A 210 13.56 -57.79 -55.75
C ALA A 210 13.98 -56.56 -54.93
N THR A 211 15.13 -55.98 -55.27
CA THR A 211 15.69 -54.78 -54.62
C THR A 211 15.12 -53.47 -55.17
N ALA A 212 13.93 -53.51 -55.78
CA ALA A 212 13.22 -52.34 -56.32
C ALA A 212 12.12 -51.88 -55.35
N VAL A 213 11.60 -50.66 -55.54
CA VAL A 213 10.56 -50.10 -54.66
C VAL A 213 9.29 -50.97 -54.75
N ALA A 214 8.80 -51.43 -53.60
CA ALA A 214 7.62 -52.27 -53.51
C ALA A 214 6.34 -51.47 -53.83
N ARG A 215 5.44 -52.09 -54.58
CA ARG A 215 4.09 -51.57 -54.86
C ARG A 215 3.17 -51.82 -53.66
N ALA A 216 2.15 -50.96 -53.49
CA ALA A 216 1.25 -50.99 -52.33
C ALA A 216 0.45 -52.31 -52.18
N ASP A 217 0.42 -53.13 -53.23
CA ASP A 217 -0.22 -54.45 -53.29
C ASP A 217 0.78 -55.61 -53.21
N HIS A 218 2.00 -55.38 -52.73
CA HIS A 218 2.91 -56.49 -52.41
C HIS A 218 2.52 -57.15 -51.08
N ASN A 219 2.57 -58.49 -51.02
CA ASN A 219 2.42 -59.21 -49.77
C ASN A 219 3.81 -59.42 -49.13
N HIS A 220 3.86 -59.35 -47.80
CA HIS A 220 5.00 -59.82 -47.03
C HIS A 220 4.71 -61.26 -46.60
N ALA A 221 5.66 -62.17 -46.84
CA ALA A 221 5.63 -63.52 -46.28
C ALA A 221 5.98 -63.47 -44.78
N GLY A 222 5.04 -63.02 -43.96
CA GLY A 222 5.16 -62.94 -42.50
C GLY A 222 3.81 -63.11 -41.81
N VAL A 223 3.81 -63.86 -40.72
CA VAL A 223 2.64 -64.20 -39.89
C VAL A 223 1.90 -62.94 -39.44
N TYR A 224 0.64 -62.78 -39.84
CA TYR A 224 -0.25 -61.75 -39.31
C TYR A 224 -0.64 -62.11 -37.86
N LEU A 225 -0.45 -61.18 -36.90
CA LEU A 225 -1.04 -61.31 -35.57
C LEU A 225 -2.58 -61.36 -35.73
N PRO A 226 -3.28 -62.34 -35.16
CA PRO A 226 -4.74 -62.36 -35.21
C PRO A 226 -5.29 -61.10 -34.53
N VAL A 227 -6.27 -60.44 -35.16
CA VAL A 227 -7.01 -59.34 -34.53
C VAL A 227 -7.86 -59.94 -33.41
N GLY A 228 -7.48 -59.68 -32.17
CA GLY A 228 -8.26 -60.11 -31.00
C GLY A 228 -9.64 -59.48 -31.00
N THR A 229 -10.64 -60.19 -30.46
CA THR A 229 -12.04 -59.73 -30.40
C THR A 229 -12.28 -58.64 -29.37
N THR A 230 -11.28 -58.30 -28.53
CA THR A 230 -11.42 -57.33 -27.45
C THR A 230 -10.13 -56.51 -27.30
N LEU A 231 -10.13 -55.32 -27.92
CA LEU A 231 -8.98 -54.41 -27.98
C LEU A 231 -9.03 -53.28 -26.93
N ALA A 232 -9.95 -53.36 -25.98
CA ALA A 232 -10.13 -52.38 -24.93
C ALA A 232 -10.50 -53.06 -23.61
N CYS A 233 -10.08 -52.48 -22.50
CA CYS A 233 -10.51 -52.93 -21.18
C CYS A 233 -11.89 -52.37 -20.81
N PRO A 234 -12.71 -53.13 -20.06
CA PRO A 234 -13.94 -52.60 -19.47
C PRO A 234 -13.68 -51.40 -18.56
N ALA A 235 -14.68 -50.52 -18.39
CA ALA A 235 -14.60 -49.38 -17.50
C ALA A 235 -14.20 -49.80 -16.07
N GLY A 236 -13.23 -49.09 -15.48
CA GLY A 236 -12.67 -49.42 -14.15
C GLY A 236 -11.49 -50.39 -14.17
N GLN A 237 -11.00 -50.78 -15.35
CA GLN A 237 -9.80 -51.61 -15.52
C GLN A 237 -8.77 -50.94 -16.44
N TYR A 238 -7.51 -51.34 -16.33
CA TYR A 238 -6.43 -50.88 -17.22
C TYR A 238 -5.72 -52.07 -17.88
N ALA A 239 -5.13 -51.81 -19.05
CA ALA A 239 -4.43 -52.82 -19.84
C ALA A 239 -3.10 -53.19 -19.18
N THR A 240 -2.86 -54.49 -19.00
CA THR A 240 -1.63 -55.05 -18.42
C THR A 240 -0.77 -55.80 -19.43
N GLY A 241 -1.29 -56.09 -20.63
CA GLY A 241 -0.53 -56.74 -21.70
C GLY A 241 -1.41 -57.22 -22.87
N LEU A 242 -0.79 -57.92 -23.82
CA LEU A 242 -1.46 -58.56 -24.96
C LEU A 242 -1.40 -60.08 -24.84
N GLN A 243 -2.51 -60.75 -25.15
CA GLN A 243 -2.57 -62.20 -25.21
C GLN A 243 -2.05 -62.73 -26.55
N PRO A 244 -1.62 -63.99 -26.64
CA PRO A 244 -1.24 -64.63 -27.90
C PRO A 244 -2.34 -64.60 -28.99
N SER A 245 -3.60 -64.43 -28.58
CA SER A 245 -4.77 -64.26 -29.44
C SER A 245 -4.96 -62.84 -29.98
N GLY A 246 -4.11 -61.88 -29.58
CA GLY A 246 -4.19 -60.47 -29.97
C GLY A 246 -5.15 -59.62 -29.14
N SER A 247 -5.88 -60.19 -28.18
CA SER A 247 -6.75 -59.44 -27.25
C SER A 247 -5.97 -58.82 -26.08
N VAL A 248 -6.52 -57.78 -25.46
CA VAL A 248 -5.90 -57.06 -24.33
C VAL A 248 -6.18 -57.77 -23.00
N SER A 249 -5.15 -57.93 -22.16
CA SER A 249 -5.27 -58.36 -20.76
C SER A 249 -5.55 -57.16 -19.86
N CYS A 250 -6.49 -57.29 -18.92
CA CYS A 250 -6.94 -56.19 -18.07
C CYS A 250 -6.81 -56.53 -16.58
N ALA A 251 -6.54 -55.53 -15.74
CA ALA A 251 -6.57 -55.63 -14.29
C ALA A 251 -7.43 -54.53 -13.68
N ALA A 252 -8.01 -54.78 -12.51
CA ALA A 252 -8.76 -53.79 -11.75
C ALA A 252 -7.87 -52.58 -11.42
N ALA A 253 -8.35 -51.37 -11.69
CA ALA A 253 -7.71 -50.18 -11.17
C ALA A 253 -7.72 -50.25 -9.62
N PRO A 254 -6.61 -49.92 -8.93
CA PRO A 254 -6.65 -49.79 -7.48
C PRO A 254 -7.76 -48.80 -7.07
N ALA A 255 -8.47 -49.10 -5.98
CA ALA A 255 -9.48 -48.21 -5.44
C ALA A 255 -8.86 -46.82 -5.21
N ALA A 256 -9.58 -45.76 -5.56
CA ALA A 256 -9.10 -44.38 -5.57
C ALA A 256 -8.21 -44.03 -4.35
N ASP A 257 -7.13 -43.27 -4.60
CA ASP A 257 -6.04 -43.00 -3.63
C ASP A 257 -6.48 -42.34 -2.30
N ILE A 258 -7.72 -41.88 -2.16
CA ILE A 258 -8.24 -41.27 -0.93
C ILE A 258 -9.12 -42.29 -0.20
N THR A 259 -8.65 -42.79 0.95
CA THR A 259 -9.40 -43.72 1.80
C THR A 259 -10.35 -43.04 2.77
N ASP A 260 -10.00 -41.84 3.28
CA ASP A 260 -10.89 -40.98 4.07
C ASP A 260 -10.34 -39.54 4.21
N VAL A 261 -11.22 -38.57 4.37
CA VAL A 261 -10.91 -37.18 4.73
C VAL A 261 -11.90 -36.71 5.79
N THR A 262 -11.42 -36.59 7.03
CA THR A 262 -12.21 -36.09 8.16
C THR A 262 -11.90 -34.62 8.41
N ALA A 263 -12.93 -33.77 8.46
CA ALA A 263 -12.76 -32.35 8.77
C ALA A 263 -12.48 -32.13 10.26
N GLY A 264 -11.42 -31.38 10.59
CA GLY A 264 -11.09 -30.96 11.96
C GLY A 264 -11.96 -29.80 12.47
N ALA A 265 -11.74 -29.37 13.71
CA ALA A 265 -12.46 -28.24 14.29
C ALA A 265 -12.35 -26.97 13.41
N GLY A 266 -13.49 -26.31 13.16
CA GLY A 266 -13.56 -25.13 12.28
C GLY A 266 -13.72 -25.43 10.79
N LEU A 267 -13.75 -26.70 10.39
CA LEU A 267 -14.02 -27.13 9.01
C LEU A 267 -15.25 -28.07 8.96
N THR A 268 -15.91 -28.10 7.82
CA THR A 268 -17.04 -29.02 7.53
C THR A 268 -16.83 -29.72 6.19
N GLY A 269 -17.57 -30.80 5.94
CA GLY A 269 -17.41 -31.63 4.74
C GLY A 269 -16.54 -32.86 5.02
N GLY A 270 -15.85 -33.35 3.98
CA GLY A 270 -15.10 -34.61 4.01
C GLY A 270 -15.70 -35.69 3.10
N GLY A 271 -15.04 -36.85 3.04
CA GLY A 271 -15.49 -37.98 2.22
C GLY A 271 -14.41 -39.05 2.01
N SER A 272 -14.84 -40.26 1.67
CA SER A 272 -14.00 -41.45 1.53
C SER A 272 -13.81 -41.94 0.09
N SER A 273 -14.37 -41.23 -0.91
CA SER A 273 -14.10 -41.46 -2.34
C SER A 273 -14.65 -40.32 -3.21
N GLY A 274 -14.18 -40.22 -4.46
CA GLY A 274 -14.67 -39.26 -5.44
C GLY A 274 -14.19 -37.82 -5.22
N ALA A 275 -14.96 -36.84 -5.70
CA ALA A 275 -14.66 -35.42 -5.48
C ALA A 275 -15.03 -35.01 -4.05
N VAL A 276 -14.03 -34.89 -3.17
CA VAL A 276 -14.21 -34.50 -1.77
C VAL A 276 -14.21 -32.97 -1.65
N ALA A 277 -15.16 -32.42 -0.91
CA ALA A 277 -15.24 -30.99 -0.61
C ALA A 277 -15.05 -30.73 0.89
N LEU A 278 -14.22 -29.74 1.21
CA LEU A 278 -14.12 -29.14 2.55
C LEU A 278 -14.57 -27.69 2.49
N ALA A 279 -15.28 -27.26 3.52
CA ALA A 279 -15.68 -25.89 3.73
C ALA A 279 -15.20 -25.40 5.11
N VAL A 280 -15.15 -24.08 5.27
CA VAL A 280 -14.82 -23.46 6.54
C VAL A 280 -16.10 -23.17 7.32
N ALA A 281 -16.16 -23.64 8.56
CA ALA A 281 -17.18 -23.25 9.52
C ALA A 281 -16.68 -22.06 10.34
N PHE A 282 -17.11 -20.86 9.95
CA PHE A 282 -16.75 -19.64 10.65
C PHE A 282 -17.48 -19.53 11.99
N GLY A 283 -16.73 -19.12 13.03
CA GLY A 283 -17.30 -18.75 14.33
C GLY A 283 -17.78 -17.31 14.40
N ALA A 284 -18.63 -17.03 15.39
CA ALA A 284 -18.84 -15.68 15.88
C ALA A 284 -17.65 -15.22 16.76
N SER A 285 -17.61 -13.96 17.14
CA SER A 285 -16.62 -13.40 18.08
C SER A 285 -16.62 -14.17 19.41
N GLY A 286 -15.45 -14.62 19.89
CA GLY A 286 -15.34 -15.35 21.16
C GLY A 286 -14.17 -16.35 21.20
N THR A 287 -14.17 -17.25 22.19
CA THR A 287 -13.14 -18.29 22.41
C THR A 287 -13.42 -19.61 21.68
N ALA A 288 -14.29 -19.59 20.67
CA ALA A 288 -14.67 -20.78 19.92
C ALA A 288 -13.47 -21.33 19.12
N THR A 289 -13.38 -22.66 18.98
CA THR A 289 -12.32 -23.35 18.21
C THR A 289 -12.55 -23.33 16.70
N THR A 290 -13.29 -22.34 16.20
CA THR A 290 -13.65 -22.16 14.79
C THR A 290 -12.86 -21.03 14.15
N VAL A 291 -12.76 -21.02 12.81
CA VAL A 291 -11.97 -20.01 12.09
C VAL A 291 -12.63 -18.64 12.22
N ALA A 292 -11.86 -17.62 12.62
CA ALA A 292 -12.35 -16.25 12.78
C ALA A 292 -12.41 -15.53 11.42
N ARG A 293 -13.46 -14.73 11.21
CA ARG A 293 -13.59 -13.85 10.03
C ARG A 293 -12.99 -12.48 10.31
N SER A 294 -12.30 -11.90 9.32
CA SER A 294 -11.68 -10.55 9.44
C SER A 294 -12.70 -9.41 9.39
N ASP A 295 -13.96 -9.67 9.02
CA ASP A 295 -15.01 -8.70 8.77
C ASP A 295 -16.18 -8.83 9.77
N HIS A 296 -15.89 -9.17 11.03
CA HIS A 296 -16.89 -9.10 12.08
C HIS A 296 -16.91 -7.69 12.72
N SER A 297 -18.10 -7.25 13.10
CA SER A 297 -18.29 -6.00 13.85
C SER A 297 -18.28 -6.29 15.35
N HIS A 298 -17.66 -5.38 16.10
CA HIS A 298 -17.87 -5.28 17.54
C HIS A 298 -18.95 -4.23 17.77
N PRO A 299 -20.23 -4.62 17.95
CA PRO A 299 -21.24 -3.66 18.38
C PRO A 299 -20.87 -3.19 19.78
N ALA A 300 -20.33 -1.97 19.88
CA ALA A 300 -19.96 -1.38 21.16
C ALA A 300 -21.24 -1.25 22.02
N THR A 301 -21.37 -2.09 23.04
CA THR A 301 -22.55 -2.12 23.92
C THR A 301 -22.19 -1.69 25.34
N CYS A 302 -23.07 -0.92 25.98
CA CYS A 302 -22.88 -0.56 27.37
C CYS A 302 -23.11 -1.80 28.26
N PRO A 303 -22.31 -1.98 29.34
CA PRO A 303 -22.52 -3.09 30.26
C PRO A 303 -23.92 -3.08 30.90
N VAL A 304 -24.39 -4.26 31.28
CA VAL A 304 -25.72 -4.41 31.91
C VAL A 304 -25.85 -3.46 33.12
N GLY A 305 -26.94 -2.69 33.15
CA GLY A 305 -27.22 -1.71 34.19
C GLY A 305 -26.62 -0.31 33.97
N TYR A 306 -25.93 -0.08 32.85
CA TYR A 306 -25.56 1.25 32.38
C TYR A 306 -26.61 1.81 31.39
N THR A 307 -26.89 3.09 31.49
CA THR A 307 -27.63 3.85 30.48
C THR A 307 -26.71 4.13 29.30
N THR A 308 -27.21 3.92 28.09
CA THR A 308 -26.48 4.19 26.85
C THR A 308 -26.82 5.58 26.34
N HIS A 309 -25.79 6.39 26.10
CA HIS A 309 -25.87 7.74 25.55
C HIS A 309 -25.24 7.74 24.15
N ALA A 310 -26.07 7.42 23.16
CA ALA A 310 -25.67 7.43 21.76
C ALA A 310 -25.80 8.85 21.18
N ALA A 311 -24.85 9.24 20.34
CA ALA A 311 -24.92 10.48 19.55
C ALA A 311 -24.68 10.15 18.08
N ALA A 312 -25.39 10.83 17.18
CA ALA A 312 -25.21 10.64 15.74
C ALA A 312 -23.75 10.96 15.35
N GLY A 313 -23.07 10.01 14.70
CA GLY A 313 -21.67 10.14 14.30
C GLY A 313 -20.63 9.74 15.35
N ALA A 314 -21.04 9.35 16.57
CA ALA A 314 -20.11 8.80 17.55
C ALA A 314 -19.75 7.33 17.22
N THR A 315 -18.46 7.01 17.25
CA THR A 315 -17.95 5.64 17.04
C THR A 315 -18.06 4.76 18.27
N SER A 316 -18.32 5.34 19.45
CA SER A 316 -18.65 4.64 20.69
C SER A 316 -19.66 5.44 21.51
N SER A 317 -20.62 4.74 22.11
CA SER A 317 -21.59 5.36 23.03
C SER A 317 -20.93 5.66 24.38
N LEU A 318 -21.34 6.76 25.01
CA LEU A 318 -21.03 6.99 26.42
C LEU A 318 -21.98 6.13 27.27
N CYS A 319 -21.43 5.43 28.25
CA CYS A 319 -22.21 4.64 29.19
C CYS A 319 -22.14 5.32 30.55
N SER A 320 -23.29 5.51 31.21
CA SER A 320 -23.27 5.99 32.59
C SER A 320 -24.21 5.19 33.50
N LYS A 321 -23.85 5.09 34.78
CA LYS A 321 -24.63 4.37 35.79
C LYS A 321 -24.70 5.21 37.05
N ARG A 322 -25.92 5.50 37.50
CA ARG A 322 -26.18 6.14 38.79
C ARG A 322 -26.19 5.10 39.89
N VAL A 323 -25.35 5.27 40.91
CA VAL A 323 -25.24 4.35 42.04
C VAL A 323 -25.59 5.09 43.33
N ALA A 324 -26.71 4.72 43.94
CA ALA A 324 -27.09 5.25 45.26
C ALA A 324 -26.21 4.61 46.34
N ALA A 325 -25.49 5.43 47.10
CA ALA A 325 -24.56 4.98 48.13
C ALA A 325 -24.41 6.11 49.17
N PRO A 326 -25.31 6.20 50.17
CA PRO A 326 -25.26 7.25 51.17
C PRO A 326 -23.96 7.17 51.98
N ASN A 327 -23.44 8.33 52.39
CA ASN A 327 -22.20 8.47 53.16
C ASN A 327 -20.91 7.97 52.49
N ILE A 328 -20.92 7.68 51.19
CA ILE A 328 -19.69 7.34 50.48
C ILE A 328 -18.81 8.57 50.29
N THR A 329 -17.51 8.44 50.56
CA THR A 329 -16.52 9.47 50.24
C THR A 329 -16.23 9.49 48.75
N TRP A 330 -15.76 10.63 48.23
CA TRP A 330 -15.38 10.78 46.82
C TRP A 330 -14.31 9.74 46.41
N ASN A 331 -13.28 9.54 47.23
CA ASN A 331 -12.21 8.56 46.98
C ASN A 331 -12.74 7.10 46.89
N ASN A 332 -13.67 6.75 47.79
CA ASN A 332 -14.26 5.42 47.78
C ASN A 332 -15.22 5.23 46.59
N ALA A 333 -15.91 6.28 46.17
CA ALA A 333 -16.76 6.26 44.98
C ALA A 333 -15.95 6.04 43.70
N ALA A 334 -14.79 6.70 43.56
CA ALA A 334 -13.86 6.48 42.45
C ALA A 334 -13.37 5.02 42.37
N THR A 335 -12.94 4.49 43.52
CA THR A 335 -12.51 3.09 43.61
C THR A 335 -13.65 2.11 43.32
N ALA A 336 -14.87 2.43 43.77
CA ALA A 336 -16.04 1.58 43.57
C ALA A 336 -16.46 1.49 42.10
N CYS A 337 -16.35 2.57 41.31
CA CYS A 337 -16.60 2.51 39.86
C CYS A 337 -15.68 1.50 39.17
N TYR A 338 -14.40 1.49 39.51
CA TYR A 338 -13.43 0.58 38.91
C TYR A 338 -13.67 -0.86 39.37
N ALA A 339 -13.72 -1.08 40.68
CA ALA A 339 -13.78 -2.43 41.27
C ALA A 339 -15.12 -3.12 41.07
N ASN A 340 -16.24 -2.37 41.15
CA ASN A 340 -17.58 -2.96 41.25
C ASN A 340 -18.47 -2.70 40.03
N HIS A 341 -18.06 -1.82 39.11
CA HIS A 341 -18.88 -1.43 37.96
C HIS A 341 -18.11 -1.52 36.64
N ASN A 342 -17.55 -2.70 36.36
CA ASN A 342 -16.93 -3.06 35.08
C ASN A 342 -15.72 -2.18 34.69
N GLY A 343 -14.91 -1.75 35.67
CA GLY A 343 -13.72 -0.95 35.39
C GLY A 343 -14.02 0.52 35.04
N GLY A 344 -15.21 1.01 35.35
CA GLY A 344 -15.59 2.40 35.08
C GLY A 344 -14.87 3.41 35.98
N HIS A 345 -14.97 4.68 35.63
CA HIS A 345 -14.47 5.82 36.42
C HIS A 345 -15.63 6.69 36.89
N LEU A 346 -15.40 7.60 37.85
CA LEU A 346 -16.42 8.62 38.17
C LEU A 346 -16.67 9.49 36.94
N CYS A 347 -17.93 9.69 36.57
CA CYS A 347 -18.27 10.54 35.45
C CYS A 347 -17.77 11.96 35.65
N SER A 348 -17.05 12.49 34.66
CA SER A 348 -16.71 13.91 34.61
C SER A 348 -17.93 14.79 34.36
N TYR A 349 -17.80 16.09 34.62
CA TYR A 349 -18.77 17.12 34.29
C TYR A 349 -19.17 17.05 32.83
N ASN A 350 -18.20 16.94 31.93
CA ASN A 350 -18.49 16.88 30.51
C ASN A 350 -19.23 15.60 30.11
N GLU A 351 -18.93 14.46 30.72
CA GLU A 351 -19.67 13.21 30.47
C GLU A 351 -21.12 13.30 30.96
N LEU A 352 -21.35 13.83 32.16
CA LEU A 352 -22.71 14.02 32.68
C LEU A 352 -23.50 15.07 31.90
N ARG A 353 -22.85 16.16 31.47
CA ARG A 353 -23.46 17.18 30.61
C ARG A 353 -23.91 16.58 29.28
N ILE A 354 -23.05 15.77 28.65
CA ILE A 354 -23.40 15.05 27.41
C ILE A 354 -24.57 14.09 27.68
N ALA A 355 -24.48 13.28 28.74
CA ALA A 355 -25.52 12.32 29.11
C ALA A 355 -26.88 13.00 29.34
N ALA A 356 -26.91 14.13 30.06
CA ALA A 356 -28.11 14.92 30.32
C ALA A 356 -28.67 15.57 29.06
N THR A 357 -27.82 15.94 28.09
CA THR A 357 -28.24 16.54 26.82
C THR A 357 -28.85 15.51 25.87
N VAL A 358 -28.23 14.34 25.74
CA VAL A 358 -28.67 13.28 24.78
C VAL A 358 -29.70 12.33 25.39
N SER A 359 -29.82 12.29 26.70
CA SER A 359 -30.78 11.45 27.43
C SER A 359 -31.35 12.25 28.61
N PRO A 360 -32.30 13.18 28.37
CA PRO A 360 -32.86 14.05 29.40
C PRO A 360 -33.62 13.30 30.51
N THR A 361 -33.87 11.99 30.32
CA THR A 361 -34.42 11.09 31.35
C THR A 361 -33.38 10.66 32.40
N GLN A 362 -32.09 10.91 32.17
CA GLN A 362 -31.07 10.77 33.21
C GLN A 362 -31.10 11.99 34.11
N VAL A 363 -31.95 11.91 35.13
CA VAL A 363 -32.10 12.93 36.15
C VAL A 363 -30.78 13.04 36.92
N LEU A 364 -30.02 14.10 36.62
CA LEU A 364 -28.97 14.64 37.50
C LEU A 364 -29.57 14.73 38.90
N SER A 365 -29.01 13.95 39.81
CA SER A 365 -29.53 13.79 41.17
C SER A 365 -28.62 14.53 42.13
N VAL A 366 -29.20 15.47 42.86
CA VAL A 366 -28.47 16.28 43.84
C VAL A 366 -27.77 15.38 44.86
N GLY A 367 -26.53 15.71 45.22
CA GLY A 367 -25.75 14.98 46.20
C GLY A 367 -24.93 13.81 45.64
N PHE A 368 -24.83 13.67 44.31
CA PHE A 368 -24.05 12.61 43.67
C PHE A 368 -22.66 13.10 43.24
N TRP A 369 -21.62 12.31 43.53
CA TRP A 369 -20.23 12.63 43.19
C TRP A 369 -19.94 12.55 41.69
N MET A 370 -19.03 13.44 41.26
CA MET A 370 -18.48 13.53 39.90
C MET A 370 -16.96 13.35 39.95
N GLY A 371 -16.33 13.10 38.81
CA GLY A 371 -14.91 12.75 38.72
C GLY A 371 -13.93 13.93 38.80
N ASP A 372 -14.41 15.17 38.61
CA ASP A 372 -13.53 16.33 38.50
C ASP A 372 -13.13 16.91 39.87
N ARG A 373 -11.92 17.45 39.93
CA ARG A 373 -11.39 18.28 41.01
C ARG A 373 -11.23 19.71 40.51
N VAL A 374 -11.55 20.68 41.36
CA VAL A 374 -11.45 22.13 41.04
C VAL A 374 -10.35 22.84 41.83
N ALA A 375 -9.86 22.21 42.90
CA ALA A 375 -8.66 22.60 43.63
C ALA A 375 -8.08 21.36 44.34
N ASP A 376 -7.03 21.53 45.14
CA ASP A 376 -6.44 20.41 45.87
C ASP A 376 -7.48 19.74 46.78
N ASP A 377 -8.12 20.50 47.67
CA ASP A 377 -9.09 19.87 48.58
C ASP A 377 -10.53 19.87 48.06
N TRP A 378 -10.77 20.16 46.78
CA TRP A 378 -12.14 20.40 46.27
C TRP A 378 -12.53 19.53 45.09
N VAL A 379 -13.70 18.90 45.19
CA VAL A 379 -14.30 18.00 44.19
C VAL A 379 -15.66 18.53 43.74
N LEU A 380 -16.11 18.09 42.57
CA LEU A 380 -17.45 18.41 42.08
C LEU A 380 -18.51 17.41 42.54
N ARG A 381 -19.67 17.97 42.87
CA ARG A 381 -20.90 17.23 43.17
C ARG A 381 -22.06 17.83 42.40
N VAL A 382 -23.07 17.01 42.10
CA VAL A 382 -24.31 17.50 41.49
C VAL A 382 -25.12 18.31 42.51
N ASN A 383 -25.46 19.57 42.21
CA ASN A 383 -26.28 20.46 43.05
C ASN A 383 -27.66 20.79 42.45
N GLY A 384 -27.90 20.43 41.19
CA GLY A 384 -29.11 20.78 40.46
C GLY A 384 -29.42 19.83 39.32
N SER A 385 -30.49 20.14 38.59
CA SER A 385 -30.97 19.35 37.45
C SER A 385 -30.84 20.08 36.11
N ASP A 386 -30.36 21.33 36.08
CA ASP A 386 -30.10 22.07 34.86
C ASP A 386 -28.82 21.54 34.20
N ALA A 387 -28.93 20.93 33.03
CA ALA A 387 -27.80 20.36 32.29
C ALA A 387 -26.70 21.37 31.92
N ASN A 388 -26.94 22.68 32.06
CA ASN A 388 -25.92 23.71 31.83
C ASN A 388 -25.26 24.22 33.12
N ASN A 389 -25.84 23.95 34.28
CA ASN A 389 -25.37 24.43 35.58
C ASN A 389 -25.88 23.52 36.69
N PHE A 390 -25.12 22.48 36.99
CA PHE A 390 -25.51 21.42 37.94
C PHE A 390 -24.40 21.03 38.89
N ASP A 391 -23.29 21.76 38.92
CA ASP A 391 -22.13 21.46 39.73
C ASP A 391 -21.99 22.41 40.93
N GLU A 392 -21.49 21.87 42.03
CA GLU A 392 -20.96 22.63 43.16
C GLU A 392 -19.60 22.07 43.57
N ALA A 393 -18.72 22.96 44.05
CA ALA A 393 -17.46 22.58 44.66
C ALA A 393 -17.69 22.23 46.14
N ILE A 394 -17.21 21.05 46.56
CA ILE A 394 -17.26 20.58 47.94
C ILE A 394 -15.85 20.22 48.38
N GLU A 395 -15.48 20.59 49.60
CA GLU A 395 -14.23 20.19 50.20
C GLU A 395 -14.23 18.69 50.54
N ILE A 396 -13.19 17.93 50.16
CA ILE A 396 -13.10 16.46 50.26
C ILE A 396 -13.24 15.97 51.72
N VAL A 397 -12.77 16.76 52.68
CA VAL A 397 -12.83 16.49 54.12
C VAL A 397 -14.12 16.97 54.80
N ALA A 398 -15.00 17.68 54.08
CA ALA A 398 -16.29 18.12 54.59
C ALA A 398 -17.34 16.98 54.59
N THR A 399 -18.34 17.18 55.46
CA THR A 399 -19.34 16.22 55.98
C THR A 399 -19.83 15.10 55.03
N PRO A 400 -20.03 13.87 55.56
CA PRO A 400 -20.64 12.77 54.84
C PRO A 400 -21.96 13.20 54.19
N VAL A 401 -22.15 12.87 52.92
CA VAL A 401 -23.41 13.15 52.23
C VAL A 401 -24.47 12.18 52.79
N VAL A 402 -25.31 12.69 53.68
CA VAL A 402 -26.33 11.91 54.41
C VAL A 402 -27.33 11.25 53.45
N THR A 403 -27.52 11.84 52.26
CA THR A 403 -28.31 11.32 51.14
C THR A 403 -27.58 11.60 49.82
N GLY A 404 -27.00 10.57 49.19
CA GLY A 404 -26.21 10.76 47.96
C GLY A 404 -25.71 9.46 47.35
N GLY A 405 -24.81 9.61 46.38
CA GLY A 405 -24.25 8.49 45.63
C GLY A 405 -23.16 8.96 44.66
N TYR A 406 -23.00 8.24 43.56
CA TYR A 406 -22.01 8.58 42.53
C TYR A 406 -22.46 8.13 41.13
N TYR A 407 -21.89 8.74 40.10
CA TYR A 407 -22.06 8.29 38.72
C TYR A 407 -20.79 7.61 38.22
N CYS A 408 -20.91 6.39 37.69
CA CYS A 408 -19.83 5.73 36.99
C CYS A 408 -20.01 5.87 35.48
N CYS A 409 -18.94 6.21 34.78
CA CYS A 409 -18.88 6.33 33.33
C CYS A 409 -17.86 5.35 32.75
N GLN A 410 -18.12 4.95 31.51
CA GLN A 410 -17.16 4.26 30.65
C GLN A 410 -17.61 4.36 29.19
N ARG A 411 -16.77 3.90 28.26
CA ARG A 411 -17.14 3.72 26.86
C ARG A 411 -17.78 2.35 26.65
N ALA A 412 -18.71 2.28 25.70
CA ALA A 412 -19.25 1.01 25.25
C ALA A 412 -18.13 0.12 24.69
N GLN A 413 -18.12 -1.16 25.09
CA GLN A 413 -17.08 -2.15 24.76
C GLN A 413 -17.47 -2.99 23.56
#